data_AF-A0A0V0H1E7-F1
#
_entry.id   AF-A0A0V0H1E7-F1
#
_cell.length_a   1.000
_cell.length_b   1.000
_cell.length_c   1.000
_cell.angle_alpha   90.00
_cell.angle_beta   90.00
_cell.angle_gamma   90.00
#
_symmetry.space_group_name_H-M   'P 1'
#
loop_
_entity.id
_entity.type
_entity.pdbx_description
1 polymer ?
#
loop_
_entity_poly.entity_id
_entity_poly.type
_entity_poly.pdbx_seq_one_letter_code
_entity_poly.pdbx_strand_id
1 'polypeptide(L)'
;MIGGSFVRGVSGGERKRVCIGNEIIINPSLLFLDEPTSGLDSTTALRTVEILHDIAEAGKTVITTIHQPSSRLFHKFDKLILLGKGSLLYFGKASEAMDYFSTIGCTPLISMNPAEFLLDLANGNLNDVSVPSELEDKVQIGNSDTETRNGKPSPAIVHEYLVEAYETRVAESEKK
;
A
#
# COMPACT_ATOMS: atom_id res chain seq x y z
N MET A 1 18.58 -6.90 -29.44
CA MET A 1 17.63 -5.77 -29.57
C MET A 1 16.56 -5.89 -28.51
N ILE A 2 16.12 -4.78 -27.91
CA ILE A 2 15.00 -4.76 -26.94
C ILE A 2 13.70 -5.26 -27.61
N GLY A 3 13.55 -5.08 -28.93
CA GLY A 3 12.34 -5.44 -29.68
C GLY A 3 11.16 -4.53 -29.37
N GLY A 4 10.09 -4.62 -30.15
CA GLY A 4 8.87 -3.80 -30.00
C GLY A 4 7.63 -4.60 -30.40
N SER A 5 6.48 -3.94 -30.56
CA SER A 5 5.19 -4.60 -30.86
C SER A 5 5.23 -5.50 -32.11
N PHE A 6 6.12 -5.20 -33.06
CA PHE A 6 6.22 -5.90 -34.34
C PHE A 6 7.47 -6.79 -34.47
N VAL A 7 8.43 -6.69 -33.54
CA VAL A 7 9.68 -7.44 -33.59
C VAL A 7 9.97 -8.01 -32.21
N ARG A 8 9.92 -9.35 -32.09
CA ARG A 8 10.22 -10.05 -30.83
C ARG A 8 11.64 -9.70 -30.38
N GLY A 9 11.76 -9.26 -29.12
CA GLY A 9 13.03 -8.99 -28.46
C GLY A 9 13.08 -9.64 -27.09
N VAL A 10 13.65 -8.92 -26.12
CA VAL A 10 13.73 -9.37 -24.73
C VAL A 10 12.34 -9.49 -24.09
N SER A 11 12.22 -10.34 -23.07
CA SER A 11 11.00 -10.52 -22.29
C SER A 11 10.55 -9.20 -21.62
N GLY A 12 9.29 -9.14 -21.19
CA GLY A 12 8.76 -7.98 -20.48
C GLY A 12 9.57 -7.63 -19.22
N GLY A 13 9.96 -8.65 -18.44
CA GLY A 13 10.80 -8.47 -17.27
C GLY A 13 12.21 -7.99 -17.58
N GLU A 14 12.84 -8.52 -18.63
CA GLU A 14 14.14 -8.03 -19.08
C GLU A 14 14.07 -6.58 -19.57
N ARG A 15 13.04 -6.22 -20.34
CA ARG A 15 12.79 -4.85 -20.78
C ARG A 15 12.66 -3.91 -19.59
N LYS A 16 11.91 -4.31 -18.57
CA LYS A 16 11.70 -3.49 -17.37
C LYS A 16 12.98 -3.28 -16.58
N ARG A 17 13.79 -4.34 -16.39
CA ARG A 17 15.12 -4.22 -15.78
C ARG A 17 16.08 -3.35 -16.60
N VAL A 18 16.02 -3.41 -17.93
CA VAL A 18 16.82 -2.53 -18.80
C VAL A 18 16.39 -1.07 -18.65
N CYS A 19 15.08 -0.78 -18.58
CA CYS A 19 14.59 0.58 -18.32
C CYS A 19 15.05 1.08 -16.95
N ILE A 20 14.93 0.28 -15.90
CA ILE A 20 15.41 0.62 -14.56
C ILE A 20 16.93 0.88 -14.57
N GLY A 21 17.69 0.01 -15.24
CA GLY A 21 19.13 0.18 -15.41
C GLY A 21 19.50 1.49 -16.11
N ASN A 22 18.75 1.88 -17.14
CA ASN A 22 18.93 3.16 -17.83
C ASN A 22 18.82 4.35 -16.87
N GLU A 23 17.81 4.34 -16.00
CA GLU A 23 17.61 5.41 -15.00
C GLU A 23 18.67 5.40 -13.89
N ILE A 24 19.28 4.25 -13.59
CA ILE A 24 20.31 4.15 -12.55
C ILE A 24 21.70 4.57 -13.05
N ILE A 25 21.97 4.53 -14.36
CA ILE A 25 23.28 4.88 -14.94
C ILE A 25 23.70 6.31 -14.59
N ILE A 26 22.75 7.25 -14.45
CA ILE A 26 23.03 8.63 -14.02
C ILE A 26 23.33 8.75 -12.52
N ASN A 27 23.36 7.63 -11.79
CA ASN A 27 23.64 7.52 -10.37
C ASN A 27 22.78 8.46 -9.49
N PRO A 28 21.44 8.51 -9.68
CA PRO A 28 20.61 9.48 -8.99
C PRO A 28 20.62 9.21 -7.48
N SER A 29 20.41 10.26 -6.67
CA SER A 29 20.25 10.09 -5.21
C SER A 29 18.83 9.65 -4.84
N LEU A 30 17.86 9.93 -5.71
CA LEU A 30 16.44 9.64 -5.55
C LEU A 30 15.90 9.00 -6.84
N LEU A 31 15.31 7.82 -6.72
CA LEU A 31 14.75 7.04 -7.83
C LEU A 31 13.25 6.85 -7.61
N PHE A 32 12.45 7.26 -8.59
CA PHE A 32 11.01 7.02 -8.60
C PHE A 32 10.66 5.94 -9.61
N LEU A 33 9.86 4.95 -9.20
CA LEU A 33 9.35 3.91 -10.08
C LEU A 33 7.83 3.82 -9.96
N ASP A 34 7.17 3.76 -11.12
CA ASP A 34 5.74 3.52 -11.17
C ASP A 34 5.48 2.05 -11.51
N GLU A 35 4.89 1.33 -10.56
CA GLU A 35 4.45 -0.06 -10.70
C GLU A 35 5.50 -1.01 -11.33
N PRO A 36 6.74 -1.09 -10.79
CA PRO A 36 7.84 -1.80 -11.42
C PRO A 36 7.59 -3.31 -11.55
N THR A 37 6.68 -3.86 -10.76
CA THR A 37 6.31 -5.28 -10.74
C THR A 37 5.16 -5.63 -11.67
N SER A 38 4.45 -4.64 -12.22
CA SER A 38 3.31 -4.89 -13.09
C SER A 38 3.71 -5.64 -14.37
N GLY A 39 2.93 -6.68 -14.69
CA GLY A 39 3.14 -7.56 -15.85
C GLY A 39 4.24 -8.61 -15.66
N LEU A 40 4.79 -8.77 -14.46
CA LEU A 40 5.82 -9.76 -14.14
C LEU A 40 5.21 -10.96 -13.40
N ASP A 41 5.78 -12.15 -13.61
CA ASP A 41 5.51 -13.29 -12.73
C ASP A 41 6.07 -13.03 -11.32
N SER A 42 5.59 -13.81 -10.34
CA SER A 42 5.93 -13.62 -8.92
C SER A 42 7.43 -13.75 -8.61
N THR A 43 8.18 -14.54 -9.38
CA THR A 43 9.63 -14.71 -9.18
C THR A 43 10.37 -13.50 -9.73
N THR A 44 10.02 -13.05 -10.93
CA THR A 44 10.64 -11.87 -11.55
C THR A 44 10.27 -10.58 -10.82
N ALA A 45 9.05 -10.47 -10.28
CA ALA A 45 8.63 -9.35 -9.44
C ALA A 45 9.46 -9.27 -8.16
N LEU A 46 9.65 -10.39 -7.46
CA LEU A 46 10.50 -10.42 -6.26
C LEU A 46 11.93 -9.99 -6.59
N ARG A 47 12.56 -10.57 -7.62
CA ARG A 47 13.93 -10.21 -8.01
C ARG A 47 14.06 -8.74 -8.36
N THR A 48 13.04 -8.16 -9.01
CA THR A 48 13.02 -6.72 -9.32
C THR A 48 13.03 -5.89 -8.04
N VAL A 49 12.21 -6.23 -7.05
CA VAL A 49 12.19 -5.51 -5.76
C VAL A 49 13.46 -5.74 -4.94
N GLU A 50 14.07 -6.93 -4.99
CA GLU A 50 15.38 -7.19 -4.37
C GLU A 50 16.47 -6.28 -4.93
N ILE A 51 16.53 -6.12 -6.27
CA ILE A 51 17.46 -5.18 -6.89
C ILE A 51 17.21 -3.74 -6.44
N LEU A 52 15.94 -3.32 -6.34
CA LEU A 52 15.58 -1.98 -5.85
C LEU A 52 15.99 -1.77 -4.38
N HIS A 53 15.85 -2.80 -3.56
CA HIS A 53 16.30 -2.79 -2.17
C HIS A 53 17.82 -2.69 -2.08
N ASP A 54 18.58 -3.47 -2.88
CA ASP A 54 20.04 -3.38 -2.92
C ASP A 54 20.53 -1.97 -3.35
N ILE A 55 19.81 -1.32 -4.26
CA ILE A 55 20.08 0.07 -4.66
C ILE A 55 19.84 1.03 -3.48
N ALA A 56 18.77 0.81 -2.70
CA ALA A 56 18.50 1.61 -1.52
C ALA A 56 19.58 1.44 -0.45
N GLU A 57 20.00 0.20 -0.18
CA GLU A 57 21.10 -0.15 0.74
C GLU A 57 22.45 0.47 0.31
N ALA A 58 22.65 0.69 -0.99
CA ALA A 58 23.81 1.41 -1.53
C ALA A 58 23.76 2.94 -1.28
N GLY A 59 22.85 3.43 -0.43
CA GLY A 59 22.73 4.83 -0.02
C GLY A 59 21.85 5.67 -0.94
N LYS A 60 20.97 5.04 -1.72
CA LYS A 60 19.99 5.74 -2.57
C LYS A 60 18.62 5.75 -1.90
N THR A 61 17.79 6.74 -2.25
CA THR A 61 16.37 6.72 -1.87
C THR A 61 15.56 6.17 -3.04
N VAL A 62 14.79 5.11 -2.81
CA VAL A 62 13.90 4.52 -3.81
C VAL A 62 12.46 4.70 -3.36
N ILE A 63 11.64 5.29 -4.22
CA ILE A 63 10.19 5.47 -4.01
C ILE A 63 9.48 4.74 -5.13
N THR A 64 8.57 3.84 -4.78
CA THR A 64 7.82 3.06 -5.77
C THR A 64 6.36 2.89 -5.39
N THR A 65 5.49 2.85 -6.39
CA THR A 65 4.11 2.34 -6.27
C THR A 65 4.10 0.83 -6.54
N ILE A 66 3.24 0.08 -5.85
CA ILE A 66 3.07 -1.36 -6.06
C ILE A 66 1.60 -1.73 -5.93
N HIS A 67 1.06 -2.30 -6.99
CA HIS A 67 -0.31 -2.76 -7.08
C HIS A 67 -0.40 -4.16 -6.49
N GLN A 68 -1.02 -4.27 -5.30
CA GLN A 68 -1.30 -5.54 -4.63
C GLN A 68 -0.07 -6.46 -4.48
N PRO A 69 0.95 -6.07 -3.69
CA PRO A 69 2.11 -6.93 -3.47
C PRO A 69 1.71 -8.22 -2.76
N SER A 70 2.37 -9.33 -3.13
CA SER A 70 2.32 -10.54 -2.30
C SER A 70 2.86 -10.26 -0.88
N SER A 71 2.42 -11.01 0.13
CA SER A 71 2.93 -10.87 1.50
C SER A 71 4.46 -10.92 1.57
N ARG A 72 5.11 -11.84 0.83
CA ARG A 72 6.58 -11.91 0.77
C ARG A 72 7.22 -10.62 0.26
N LEU A 73 6.58 -9.95 -0.70
CA LEU A 73 7.06 -8.69 -1.27
C LEU A 73 6.83 -7.53 -0.30
N PHE A 74 5.67 -7.52 0.37
CA PHE A 74 5.33 -6.50 1.36
C PHE A 74 6.40 -6.38 2.47
N HIS A 75 6.93 -7.51 2.93
CA HIS A 75 7.99 -7.54 3.96
C HIS A 75 9.37 -7.07 3.48
N LYS A 76 9.53 -6.68 2.21
CA LYS A 76 10.77 -6.09 1.68
C LYS A 76 10.80 -4.56 1.75
N PHE A 77 9.67 -3.91 2.05
CA PHE A 77 9.62 -2.45 2.11
C PHE A 77 10.05 -1.92 3.48
N ASP A 78 10.94 -0.94 3.50
CA ASP A 78 11.39 -0.30 4.73
C ASP A 78 10.31 0.62 5.31
N LYS A 79 9.68 1.41 4.43
CA LYS A 79 8.61 2.35 4.75
C LYS A 79 7.40 2.14 3.85
N LEU A 80 6.23 2.45 4.39
CA LEU A 80 4.95 2.38 3.69
C LEU A 80 4.28 3.75 3.71
N ILE A 81 3.75 4.15 2.56
CA ILE A 81 2.76 5.23 2.41
C ILE A 81 1.46 4.55 1.98
N LEU A 82 0.42 4.64 2.81
CA LEU A 82 -0.93 4.19 2.43
C LEU A 82 -1.79 5.41 2.14
N LEU A 83 -2.33 5.48 0.92
CA LEU A 83 -3.24 6.52 0.49
C LEU A 83 -4.64 5.95 0.28
N GLY A 84 -5.66 6.69 0.71
CA GLY A 84 -7.06 6.41 0.39
C GLY A 84 -7.73 7.71 -0.05
N LYS A 85 -8.41 7.71 -1.20
CA LYS A 85 -9.10 8.89 -1.78
C LYS A 85 -8.26 10.18 -1.75
N GLY A 86 -6.96 10.07 -2.02
CA GLY A 86 -6.02 11.20 -2.02
C GLY A 86 -5.55 11.68 -0.64
N SER A 87 -6.03 11.07 0.45
CA SER A 87 -5.63 11.36 1.83
C SER A 87 -4.63 10.33 2.35
N LEU A 88 -3.72 10.76 3.23
CA LEU A 88 -2.74 9.90 3.88
C LEU A 88 -3.39 9.14 5.04
N LEU A 89 -3.40 7.81 4.97
CA LEU A 89 -3.94 6.94 6.02
C LEU A 89 -2.85 6.37 6.91
N TYR A 90 -1.62 6.27 6.39
CA TYR A 90 -0.45 5.81 7.12
C TYR A 90 0.83 6.27 6.43
N PHE A 91 1.80 6.74 7.21
CA PHE A 91 3.21 6.81 6.84
C PHE A 91 4.08 6.33 7.99
N GLY A 92 5.04 5.47 7.70
CA GLY A 92 5.90 4.87 8.73
C GLY A 92 6.63 3.64 8.24
N LYS A 93 7.18 2.84 9.16
CA LYS A 93 7.82 1.57 8.80
C LYS A 93 6.77 0.58 8.32
N ALA A 94 7.02 -0.13 7.21
CA ALA A 94 6.03 -1.10 6.73
C ALA A 94 5.73 -2.20 7.75
N SER A 95 6.73 -2.56 8.56
CA SER A 95 6.61 -3.54 9.65
C SER A 95 5.68 -3.10 10.79
N GLU A 96 5.48 -1.80 10.99
CA GLU A 96 4.65 -1.24 12.08
C GLU A 96 3.23 -0.91 11.59
N ALA A 97 2.92 -1.10 10.31
CA ALA A 97 1.63 -0.72 9.72
C ALA A 97 0.47 -1.52 10.35
N MET A 98 0.61 -2.84 10.43
CA MET A 98 -0.43 -3.71 11.00
C MET A 98 -0.70 -3.39 12.47
N ASP A 99 0.35 -3.15 13.26
CA ASP A 99 0.23 -2.78 14.67
C ASP A 99 -0.53 -1.46 14.84
N TYR A 100 -0.21 -0.45 14.00
CA TYR A 100 -0.94 0.81 14.02
C TYR A 100 -2.45 0.62 13.76
N PHE A 101 -2.83 -0.09 12.69
CA PHE A 101 -4.26 -0.30 12.39
C PHE A 101 -4.95 -1.08 13.52
N SER A 102 -4.25 -2.03 14.13
CA SER A 102 -4.76 -2.74 15.32
C SER A 102 -5.02 -1.81 16.50
N THR A 103 -4.14 -0.84 16.77
CA THR A 103 -4.34 0.14 17.87
C THR A 103 -5.55 1.04 17.69
N ILE A 104 -5.99 1.27 16.45
CA ILE A 104 -7.21 2.04 16.14
C ILE A 104 -8.42 1.11 15.91
N GLY A 105 -8.36 -0.14 16.38
CA GLY A 105 -9.47 -1.09 16.33
C GLY A 105 -9.71 -1.78 14.99
N CYS A 106 -8.83 -1.57 14.01
CA CYS A 106 -8.89 -2.22 12.70
C CYS A 106 -8.00 -3.47 12.68
N THR A 107 -8.59 -4.66 12.71
CA THR A 107 -7.83 -5.92 12.63
C THR A 107 -8.45 -6.89 11.61
N PRO A 108 -7.65 -7.70 10.92
CA PRO A 108 -8.19 -8.71 10.01
C PRO A 108 -8.87 -9.84 10.82
N LEU A 109 -10.10 -10.22 10.44
CA LEU A 109 -10.88 -11.30 11.05
C LEU A 109 -10.39 -12.69 10.63
N ILE A 110 -9.69 -12.76 9.50
CA ILE A 110 -9.08 -13.97 8.95
C ILE A 110 -7.60 -13.70 8.62
N SER A 111 -6.80 -14.76 8.58
CA SER A 111 -5.42 -14.63 8.09
C SER A 111 -5.44 -14.22 6.62
N MET A 112 -4.96 -13.00 6.32
CA MET A 112 -4.85 -12.47 4.96
C MET A 112 -3.53 -11.73 4.76
N ASN A 113 -3.23 -11.43 3.50
CA ASN A 113 -2.05 -10.66 3.14
C ASN A 113 -2.14 -9.25 3.76
N PRO A 114 -1.09 -8.75 4.46
CA PRO A 114 -1.09 -7.39 5.00
C PRO A 114 -1.42 -6.32 3.97
N ALA A 115 -0.92 -6.45 2.75
CA ALA A 115 -1.20 -5.47 1.69
C ALA A 115 -2.67 -5.48 1.25
N GLU A 116 -3.31 -6.65 1.26
CA GLU A 116 -4.73 -6.80 0.92
C GLU A 116 -5.60 -6.17 2.00
N PHE A 117 -5.31 -6.47 3.28
CA PHE A 117 -5.97 -5.84 4.43
C PHE A 117 -5.91 -4.30 4.37
N LEU A 118 -4.72 -3.75 4.11
CA LEU A 118 -4.52 -2.29 4.03
C LEU A 118 -5.26 -1.65 2.86
N LEU A 119 -5.32 -2.35 1.71
CA LEU A 119 -6.08 -1.88 0.55
C LEU A 119 -7.58 -1.98 0.77
N ASP A 120 -8.06 -3.02 1.44
CA ASP A 120 -9.46 -3.16 1.83
C ASP A 120 -9.89 -2.02 2.76
N LEU A 121 -9.09 -1.71 3.78
CA LEU A 121 -9.29 -0.54 4.63
C LEU A 121 -9.33 0.77 3.82
N ALA A 122 -8.35 1.00 2.95
CA ALA A 122 -8.26 2.21 2.14
C ALA A 122 -9.45 2.39 1.18
N ASN A 123 -10.04 1.28 0.72
CA ASN A 123 -11.23 1.26 -0.14
C ASN A 123 -12.55 1.21 0.65
N GLY A 124 -12.52 1.08 1.98
CA GLY A 124 -13.69 0.91 2.82
C GLY A 124 -14.39 -0.44 2.67
N ASN A 125 -13.67 -1.47 2.21
CA ASN A 125 -14.14 -2.85 2.19
C ASN A 125 -13.92 -3.50 3.56
N LEU A 126 -15.00 -3.70 4.31
CA LEU A 126 -14.97 -4.24 5.68
C LEU A 126 -15.54 -5.66 5.76
N ASN A 127 -15.35 -6.47 4.72
CA ASN A 127 -15.89 -7.84 4.73
C ASN A 127 -15.25 -8.72 5.80
N ASP A 128 -13.93 -8.67 5.90
CA ASP A 128 -13.13 -9.50 6.79
C ASP A 128 -12.29 -8.66 7.76
N VAL A 129 -12.80 -7.51 8.16
CA VAL A 129 -12.11 -6.53 9.01
C VAL A 129 -12.98 -6.20 10.22
N SER A 130 -12.42 -6.32 11.42
CA SER A 130 -13.00 -5.76 12.64
C SER A 130 -12.86 -4.24 12.61
N VAL A 131 -13.86 -3.53 13.11
CA VAL A 131 -13.81 -2.07 13.29
C VAL A 131 -14.17 -1.71 14.73
N PRO A 132 -13.68 -0.57 15.25
CA PRO A 132 -14.03 -0.10 16.58
C PRO A 132 -15.53 0.23 16.69
N SER A 133 -16.09 0.11 17.90
CA SER A 133 -17.51 0.36 18.16
C SER A 133 -17.98 1.77 17.78
N GLU A 134 -17.08 2.77 17.85
CA GLU A 134 -17.35 4.14 17.39
C GLU A 134 -17.76 4.20 15.91
N LEU A 135 -17.18 3.34 15.08
CA LEU A 135 -17.53 3.21 13.67
C LEU A 135 -18.84 2.44 13.48
N GLU A 136 -19.16 1.50 14.37
CA GLU A 136 -20.43 0.77 14.37
C GLU A 136 -21.61 1.67 14.80
N ASP A 137 -21.39 2.57 15.76
CA ASP A 137 -22.42 3.47 16.30
C ASP A 137 -22.79 4.58 15.30
N LYS A 138 -21.81 5.10 14.52
CA LYS A 138 -22.06 6.07 13.44
C LYS A 138 -22.96 5.50 12.32
N VAL A 139 -23.13 4.17 12.21
CA VAL A 139 -24.07 3.52 11.28
C VAL A 139 -25.52 3.65 11.75
N GLN A 140 -25.76 3.65 13.07
CA GLN A 140 -27.12 3.64 13.61
C GLN A 140 -27.78 5.02 13.59
N ILE A 141 -26.99 6.10 13.68
CA ILE A 141 -27.51 7.48 13.70
C ILE A 141 -27.87 7.98 12.29
N GLY A 142 -27.20 7.48 11.24
CA GLY A 142 -27.42 7.89 9.84
C GLY A 142 -28.54 7.16 9.10
N ASN A 143 -29.15 6.13 9.69
CA ASN A 143 -30.15 5.27 9.03
C ASN A 143 -31.57 5.88 8.96
N SER A 144 -31.73 7.21 9.08
CA SER A 144 -33.02 7.86 8.80
C SER A 144 -33.32 7.99 7.31
N ASP A 145 -32.31 7.98 6.44
CA ASP A 145 -32.51 8.09 4.99
C ASP A 145 -31.53 7.21 4.20
N THR A 146 -32.09 6.24 3.47
CA THR A 146 -31.52 5.36 2.44
C THR A 146 -30.81 4.05 2.85
N GLU A 147 -31.21 3.03 2.10
CA GLU A 147 -30.97 1.60 2.27
C GLU A 147 -29.48 1.20 2.37
N THR A 148 -29.06 0.67 3.52
CA THR A 148 -27.91 -0.24 3.59
C THR A 148 -28.36 -1.62 4.07
N ARG A 149 -28.43 -2.56 3.13
CA ARG A 149 -28.52 -3.99 3.43
C ARG A 149 -27.15 -4.41 3.96
N ASN A 150 -27.11 -4.83 5.23
CA ASN A 150 -25.94 -5.12 6.09
C ASN A 150 -25.49 -3.89 6.87
N GLY A 151 -25.66 -3.91 8.21
CA GLY A 151 -25.30 -2.84 9.14
C GLY A 151 -23.79 -2.60 9.28
N LYS A 152 -23.09 -2.40 8.17
CA LYS A 152 -21.68 -2.02 8.10
C LYS A 152 -21.56 -0.52 7.77
N PRO A 153 -20.54 0.19 8.28
CA PRO A 153 -20.36 1.61 8.00
C PRO A 153 -20.06 1.85 6.52
N SER A 154 -20.51 3.00 6.01
CA SER A 154 -20.27 3.37 4.62
C SER A 154 -18.77 3.60 4.36
N PRO A 155 -18.26 3.34 3.14
CA PRO A 155 -16.86 3.60 2.79
C PRO A 155 -16.41 5.07 2.97
N ALA A 156 -17.34 6.02 3.08
CA ALA A 156 -17.03 7.41 3.38
C ALA A 156 -16.71 7.60 4.87
N ILE A 157 -17.55 7.06 5.75
CA ILE A 157 -17.37 7.14 7.21
C ILE A 157 -16.08 6.44 7.65
N VAL A 158 -15.80 5.27 7.07
CA VAL A 158 -14.55 4.53 7.34
C VAL A 158 -13.33 5.37 6.94
N HIS A 159 -13.39 6.00 5.76
CA HIS A 159 -12.29 6.83 5.27
C HIS A 159 -12.04 8.04 6.17
N GLU A 160 -13.11 8.74 6.58
CA GLU A 160 -13.03 9.88 7.50
C GLU A 160 -12.39 9.46 8.83
N TYR A 161 -12.83 8.35 9.43
CA TYR A 161 -12.24 7.80 10.66
C TYR A 161 -10.74 7.52 10.52
N LEU A 162 -10.31 6.87 9.43
CA LEU A 162 -8.91 6.52 9.22
C LEU A 162 -8.02 7.77 9.04
N VAL A 163 -8.55 8.82 8.41
CA VAL A 163 -7.85 10.11 8.26
C VAL A 163 -7.72 10.79 9.63
N GLU A 164 -8.81 10.91 10.39
CA GLU A 164 -8.82 11.53 11.72
C GLU A 164 -7.85 10.80 12.69
N ALA A 165 -7.87 9.46 12.67
CA ALA A 165 -6.99 8.64 13.49
C ALA A 165 -5.50 8.87 13.14
N TYR A 166 -5.20 8.99 11.85
CA TYR A 166 -3.83 9.24 11.40
C TYR A 166 -3.35 10.65 11.75
N GLU A 167 -4.17 11.67 11.54
CA GLU A 167 -3.84 13.05 11.92
C GLU A 167 -3.61 13.18 13.43
N THR A 168 -4.43 12.52 14.24
CA THR A 168 -4.26 12.46 15.70
C THR A 168 -2.89 11.86 16.08
N ARG A 169 -2.51 10.73 15.47
CA ARG A 169 -1.20 10.11 15.69
C ARG A 169 -0.04 11.04 15.32
N VAL A 170 -0.13 11.76 14.21
CA VAL A 170 0.91 12.71 13.79
C VAL A 170 1.04 13.84 14.82
N ALA A 171 -0.07 14.42 15.26
CA ALA A 171 -0.09 15.47 16.26
C ALA A 171 0.47 15.04 17.63
N GLU A 172 0.34 13.76 18.01
CA GLU A 172 0.96 13.21 19.21
C GLU A 172 2.47 12.99 19.06
N SER A 173 2.94 12.62 17.87
CA SER A 173 4.35 12.42 17.58
C SER A 173 5.14 13.72 17.57
N GLU A 174 4.53 14.85 17.20
CA GLU A 174 5.19 16.17 17.19
C GLU A 174 5.35 16.79 18.58
N LYS A 175 4.64 16.27 19.59
CA LYS A 175 4.71 16.75 20.98
C LYS A 175 5.79 16.07 21.82
N LYS A 176 6.46 15.04 21.28
CA LYS A 176 7.56 14.30 21.93
C LYS A 176 8.91 14.75 21.41
#